data_AF-A0A1Y3TEG9-F1
#
_entry.id   AF-A0A1Y3TEG9-F1
#
_cell.length_a   1.000
_cell.length_b   1.000
_cell.length_c   1.000
_cell.angle_alpha   90.00
_cell.angle_beta   90.00
_cell.angle_gamma   90.00
#
_symmetry.space_group_name_H-M   'P 1'
#
loop_
_entity.id
_entity.type
_entity.pdbx_description
1 polymer ?
#
loop_
_entity_poly.entity_id
_entity_poly.type
_entity_poly.pdbx_seq_one_letter_code
_entity_poly.pdbx_strand_id
1 'polypeptide(L)'
;MTDIKIIFFDIDGTLIDMKKKCISEKALETLQRLKENGIRICVATGRSPMQVPRFPGVEFDAFLTYNGSYCFDRHQDIFSNPLRREDVRTLIKNAAGLGRPVSVATKSRLAANGADEDLTEYYGFGGVDLEITDDFDTVAEQEEIYQLMLGCRKADYTAILEGTRAAKIAAWWDRAVDIIPSNGGKGIAIDGRWNLFLL
;
A
#
# COMPACT_ATOMS: atom_id res chain seq x y z
N MET A 1 -27.06 13.51 16.38
CA MET A 1 -25.64 13.08 16.30
C MET A 1 -25.56 11.99 15.26
N THR A 2 -24.60 12.07 14.34
CA THR A 2 -24.36 10.99 13.36
C THR A 2 -23.82 9.77 14.09
N ASP A 3 -24.52 8.64 13.93
CA ASP A 3 -24.16 7.35 14.51
C ASP A 3 -23.02 6.74 13.68
N ILE A 4 -21.77 7.03 14.08
CA ILE A 4 -20.57 6.54 13.38
C ILE A 4 -20.43 5.03 13.62
N LYS A 5 -20.45 4.26 12.53
CA LYS A 5 -20.34 2.78 12.58
C LYS A 5 -18.98 2.23 12.22
N ILE A 6 -18.20 2.97 11.43
CA ILE A 6 -16.90 2.53 10.94
C ILE A 6 -15.94 3.73 10.86
N ILE A 7 -14.68 3.49 11.20
CA ILE A 7 -13.60 4.49 11.09
C ILE A 7 -12.40 3.85 10.40
N PHE A 8 -11.86 4.54 9.39
CA PHE A 8 -10.63 4.14 8.69
C PHE A 8 -9.46 4.97 9.21
N PHE A 9 -8.38 4.30 9.59
CA PHE A 9 -7.16 4.92 10.10
C PHE A 9 -6.02 4.73 9.12
N ASP A 10 -5.36 5.82 8.75
CA ASP A 10 -4.03 5.72 8.16
C ASP A 10 -3.00 5.27 9.20
N ILE A 11 -1.86 4.74 8.77
CA ILE A 11 -0.76 4.36 9.66
C ILE A 11 0.22 5.51 9.80
N ASP A 12 0.93 5.81 8.72
CA ASP A 12 2.09 6.68 8.74
C ASP A 12 1.68 8.14 8.96
N GLY A 13 2.17 8.74 10.04
CA GLY A 13 1.79 10.10 10.44
C GLY A 13 0.41 10.21 11.11
N THR A 14 -0.32 9.10 11.27
CA THR A 14 -1.63 9.05 11.95
C THR A 14 -1.60 8.16 13.18
N LEU A 15 -1.48 6.83 13.01
CA LEU A 15 -1.33 5.89 14.13
C LEU A 15 0.12 5.75 14.58
N ILE A 16 1.06 5.83 13.65
CA ILE A 16 2.50 5.80 13.91
C ILE A 16 3.08 7.19 13.72
N ASP A 17 3.72 7.69 14.76
CA ASP A 17 4.58 8.85 14.66
C ASP A 17 5.83 8.47 13.86
N MET A 18 6.07 9.10 12.71
CA MET A 18 7.18 8.76 11.82
C MET A 18 8.56 9.01 12.42
N LYS A 19 8.67 9.89 13.42
CA LYS A 19 9.94 10.16 14.14
C LYS A 19 10.16 9.13 15.24
N LYS A 20 9.13 8.84 16.02
CA LYS A 20 9.21 7.90 17.15
C LYS A 20 9.07 6.43 16.72
N LYS A 21 8.56 6.20 15.50
CA LYS A 21 8.25 4.89 14.91
C LYS A 21 7.35 4.04 15.80
N CYS A 22 6.45 4.68 16.56
CA CYS A 22 5.52 3.99 17.46
C CYS A 22 4.17 4.71 17.57
N ILE A 23 3.17 3.97 18.05
CA ILE A 23 1.87 4.52 18.43
C ILE A 23 1.95 5.16 19.83
N SER A 24 1.20 6.24 20.04
CA SER A 24 1.05 6.81 21.39
C SER A 24 0.08 6.00 22.25
N GLU A 25 0.30 5.94 23.56
CA GLU A 25 -0.61 5.28 24.51
C GLU A 25 -2.05 5.79 24.37
N LYS A 26 -2.22 7.11 24.22
CA LYS A 26 -3.54 7.73 24.02
C LYS A 26 -4.23 7.26 22.74
N ALA A 27 -3.50 7.14 21.63
CA ALA A 27 -4.07 6.63 20.38
C ALA A 27 -4.46 5.15 20.52
N LEU A 28 -3.63 4.35 21.17
CA LEU A 28 -3.92 2.95 21.44
C LEU A 28 -5.18 2.77 22.31
N GLU A 29 -5.28 3.51 23.41
CA GLU A 29 -6.47 3.55 24.26
C GLU A 29 -7.72 4.00 23.49
N THR A 30 -7.57 4.97 22.58
CA THR A 30 -8.68 5.44 21.74
C THR A 30 -9.19 4.33 20.84
N LEU A 31 -8.30 3.56 20.19
CA LEU A 31 -8.68 2.44 19.34
C LEU A 31 -9.43 1.35 20.13
N GLN A 32 -8.98 1.04 21.35
CA GLN A 32 -9.63 0.08 22.23
C GLN A 32 -11.04 0.54 22.60
N ARG A 33 -11.19 1.80 23.04
CA ARG A 33 -12.51 2.38 23.39
C ARG A 33 -13.47 2.44 22.20
N LEU A 34 -12.99 2.71 20.99
CA LEU A 34 -13.84 2.69 19.79
C LEU A 34 -14.45 1.29 19.58
N LYS A 35 -13.63 0.24 19.72
CA LYS A 35 -14.11 -1.14 19.64
C LYS A 35 -15.10 -1.50 20.75
N GLU A 36 -14.83 -1.09 21.99
CA GLU A 36 -15.75 -1.30 23.12
C GLU A 36 -17.12 -0.66 22.88
N ASN A 37 -17.17 0.45 22.14
CA ASN A 37 -18.41 1.11 21.73
C ASN A 37 -19.05 0.51 20.47
N GLY A 38 -18.57 -0.64 19.98
CA GLY A 38 -19.11 -1.33 18.81
C GLY A 38 -18.80 -0.63 17.48
N ILE A 39 -17.84 0.29 17.45
CA ILE A 39 -17.40 0.97 16.23
C ILE A 39 -16.36 0.08 15.54
N ARG A 40 -16.62 -0.25 14.27
CA ARG A 40 -15.67 -0.99 13.44
C ARG A 40 -14.47 -0.09 13.14
N ILE A 41 -13.25 -0.61 13.28
CA ILE A 41 -12.02 0.12 12.99
C ILE A 41 -11.25 -0.61 11.88
N CYS A 42 -10.86 0.13 10.85
CA CYS A 42 -10.15 -0.41 9.69
C CYS A 42 -8.84 0.34 9.46
N VAL A 43 -7.85 -0.33 8.87
CA VAL A 43 -6.61 0.31 8.41
C VAL A 43 -6.76 0.73 6.96
N ALA A 44 -6.36 1.93 6.59
CA ALA A 44 -6.24 2.37 5.20
C ALA A 44 -4.86 2.97 4.91
N THR A 45 -3.98 2.17 4.31
CA THR A 45 -2.53 2.44 4.21
C THR A 45 -1.97 2.22 2.80
N GLY A 46 -0.85 2.89 2.50
CA GLY A 46 -0.02 2.59 1.33
C GLY A 46 0.85 1.34 1.51
N ARG A 47 1.06 0.92 2.76
CA ARG A 47 1.86 -0.25 3.12
C ARG A 47 1.29 -1.54 2.54
N SER A 48 2.17 -2.52 2.31
CA SER A 48 1.79 -3.90 2.01
C SER A 48 1.16 -4.60 3.22
N PRO A 49 0.43 -5.72 3.04
CA PRO A 49 -0.03 -6.56 4.15
C PRO A 49 1.10 -6.95 5.11
N MET A 50 2.30 -7.21 4.58
CA MET A 50 3.48 -7.62 5.33
C MET A 50 4.09 -6.50 6.18
N GLN A 51 3.79 -5.23 5.84
CA GLN A 51 4.32 -4.05 6.52
C GLN A 51 3.33 -3.43 7.52
N VAL A 52 2.11 -3.96 7.64
CA VAL A 52 1.13 -3.48 8.60
C VAL A 52 1.58 -3.87 10.02
N PRO A 53 1.84 -2.90 10.91
CA PRO A 53 2.28 -3.16 12.28
C PRO A 53 1.13 -3.74 13.11
N ARG A 54 1.49 -4.52 14.14
CA ARG A 54 0.54 -4.96 15.16
C ARG A 54 0.47 -3.94 16.28
N PHE A 55 -0.74 -3.65 16.74
CA PHE A 55 -0.98 -2.74 17.86
C PHE A 55 -1.49 -3.54 19.06
N PRO A 56 -0.79 -3.53 20.21
CA PRO A 56 -1.14 -4.37 21.36
C PRO A 56 -2.59 -4.16 21.83
N GLY A 57 -3.35 -5.24 21.97
CA GLY A 57 -4.75 -5.19 22.40
C GLY A 57 -5.71 -4.53 21.40
N VAL A 58 -5.27 -4.28 20.16
CA VAL A 58 -6.11 -3.74 19.10
C VAL A 58 -6.15 -4.71 17.94
N GLU A 59 -7.38 -5.01 17.52
CA GLU A 59 -7.67 -5.87 16.39
C GLU A 59 -8.52 -5.11 15.38
N PHE A 60 -7.98 -4.82 14.21
CA PHE A 60 -8.74 -4.16 13.14
C PHE A 60 -9.69 -5.14 12.44
N ASP A 61 -10.83 -4.61 12.04
CA ASP A 61 -11.91 -5.35 11.37
C ASP A 61 -11.58 -5.61 9.89
N ALA A 62 -10.85 -4.70 9.26
CA ALA A 62 -10.36 -4.88 7.89
C ALA A 62 -9.14 -4.01 7.58
N PHE A 63 -8.46 -4.35 6.48
CA PHE A 63 -7.25 -3.71 6.01
C PHE A 63 -7.39 -3.33 4.54
N LEU A 64 -7.11 -2.07 4.21
CA LEU A 64 -6.97 -1.55 2.86
C LEU A 64 -5.49 -1.24 2.68
N THR A 65 -4.77 -2.11 1.97
CA THR A 65 -3.33 -2.02 1.72
C THR A 65 -3.06 -1.56 0.30
N TYR A 66 -1.81 -1.24 -0.03
CA TYR A 66 -1.42 -0.78 -1.38
C TYR A 66 -2.27 0.40 -1.87
N ASN A 67 -2.51 1.36 -0.99
CA ASN A 67 -3.40 2.49 -1.24
C ASN A 67 -4.83 2.08 -1.65
N GLY A 68 -5.33 0.97 -1.09
CA GLY A 68 -6.68 0.44 -1.35
C GLY A 68 -6.78 -0.47 -2.59
N SER A 69 -5.66 -0.83 -3.22
CA SER A 69 -5.66 -1.76 -4.35
C SER A 69 -5.94 -3.20 -3.91
N TYR A 70 -5.67 -3.53 -2.65
CA TYR A 70 -6.02 -4.81 -2.04
C TYR A 70 -6.65 -4.58 -0.67
N CYS A 71 -7.84 -5.15 -0.45
CA CYS A 71 -8.57 -5.03 0.81
C CYS A 71 -9.01 -6.42 1.29
N PHE A 72 -8.84 -6.69 2.57
CA PHE A 72 -9.15 -7.98 3.17
C PHE A 72 -9.54 -7.84 4.65
N ASP A 73 -10.26 -8.83 5.16
CA ASP A 73 -10.49 -9.04 6.59
C ASP A 73 -9.82 -10.35 7.05
N ARG A 74 -10.18 -10.84 8.24
CA ARG A 74 -9.64 -12.09 8.82
C ARG A 74 -10.08 -13.35 8.09
N HIS A 75 -11.12 -13.28 7.28
CA HIS A 75 -11.81 -14.41 6.69
C HIS A 75 -11.59 -14.49 5.19
N GLN A 76 -11.54 -13.33 4.51
CA GLN A 76 -11.56 -13.29 3.05
C GLN A 76 -11.02 -11.98 2.47
N ASP A 77 -10.79 -12.03 1.15
CA ASP A 77 -10.58 -10.85 0.33
C ASP A 77 -11.91 -10.11 0.17
N ILE A 78 -11.88 -8.80 0.41
CA ILE A 78 -13.04 -7.90 0.22
C ILE A 78 -12.97 -7.25 -1.15
N PHE A 79 -11.76 -6.87 -1.57
CA PHE A 79 -11.53 -6.20 -2.84
C PHE A 79 -10.11 -6.47 -3.35
N SER A 80 -10.01 -6.77 -4.63
CA SER A 80 -8.75 -6.96 -5.35
C SER A 80 -8.79 -6.16 -6.64
N ASN A 81 -7.79 -5.32 -6.84
CA ASN A 81 -7.60 -4.50 -8.02
C ASN A 81 -6.10 -4.42 -8.34
N PRO A 82 -5.53 -5.45 -8.99
CA PRO A 82 -4.14 -5.41 -9.40
C PRO A 82 -3.92 -4.48 -10.60
N LEU A 83 -2.68 -4.04 -10.79
CA LEU A 83 -2.22 -3.44 -12.03
C LEU A 83 -2.41 -4.41 -13.19
N ARG A 84 -2.72 -3.86 -14.36
CA ARG A 84 -2.78 -4.65 -15.59
C ARG A 84 -1.39 -5.19 -15.91
N ARG A 85 -1.31 -6.46 -16.33
CA ARG A 85 -0.03 -7.09 -16.70
C ARG A 85 0.71 -6.30 -17.79
N GLU A 86 0.00 -5.76 -18.78
CA GLU A 86 0.62 -4.93 -19.82
C GLU A 86 1.22 -3.63 -19.25
N ASP A 87 0.55 -3.01 -18.27
CA ASP A 87 1.05 -1.82 -17.61
C ASP A 87 2.26 -2.16 -16.74
N VAL A 88 2.24 -3.28 -16.00
CA VAL A 88 3.41 -3.76 -15.22
C VAL A 88 4.64 -3.92 -16.12
N ARG A 89 4.51 -4.60 -17.27
CA ARG A 89 5.63 -4.74 -18.22
C ARG A 89 6.13 -3.40 -18.74
N THR A 90 5.20 -2.49 -19.05
CA THR A 90 5.53 -1.15 -19.55
C THR A 90 6.28 -0.34 -18.49
N LEU A 91 5.80 -0.36 -17.24
CA LEU A 91 6.42 0.30 -16.10
C LEU A 91 7.84 -0.22 -15.83
N ILE A 92 8.03 -1.55 -15.82
CA ILE A 92 9.35 -2.17 -15.62
C ILE A 92 10.31 -1.74 -16.74
N LYS A 93 9.86 -1.77 -17.99
CA LYS A 93 10.66 -1.32 -19.14
C LYS A 93 11.04 0.16 -19.03
N ASN A 94 10.09 1.02 -18.67
CA ASN A 94 10.33 2.46 -18.52
C ASN A 94 11.30 2.74 -17.37
N ALA A 95 11.15 2.07 -16.23
CA ALA A 95 12.07 2.16 -15.10
C ALA A 95 13.49 1.74 -15.48
N ALA A 96 13.64 0.64 -16.23
CA ALA A 96 14.94 0.20 -16.74
C ALA A 96 15.57 1.24 -17.69
N GLY A 97 14.76 1.88 -18.54
CA GLY A 97 15.21 2.98 -19.40
C GLY A 97 15.69 4.23 -18.63
N LEU A 98 15.19 4.42 -17.42
CA LEU A 98 15.62 5.47 -16.48
C LEU A 98 16.78 5.01 -15.56
N GLY A 99 17.25 3.77 -15.69
CA GLY A 99 18.27 3.20 -14.82
C GLY A 99 17.80 2.99 -13.37
N ARG A 100 16.49 2.80 -13.16
CA ARG A 100 15.90 2.61 -11.83
C ARG A 100 15.49 1.16 -11.59
N PRO A 101 15.94 0.53 -10.49
CA PRO A 101 15.37 -0.74 -10.04
C PRO A 101 13.94 -0.53 -9.56
N VAL A 102 13.18 -1.61 -9.56
CA VAL A 102 11.79 -1.61 -9.10
C VAL A 102 11.57 -2.75 -8.13
N SER A 103 10.60 -2.56 -7.24
CA SER A 103 9.96 -3.64 -6.53
C SER A 103 8.49 -3.76 -6.91
N VAL A 104 8.02 -4.99 -7.04
CA VAL A 104 6.61 -5.33 -7.25
C VAL A 104 6.04 -5.93 -5.97
N ALA A 105 4.79 -5.56 -5.68
CA ALA A 105 4.09 -6.01 -4.50
C ALA A 105 2.92 -6.90 -4.87
N THR A 106 2.94 -8.15 -4.40
CA THR A 106 1.88 -9.13 -4.61
C THR A 106 1.00 -9.24 -3.37
N LYS A 107 0.05 -10.17 -3.39
CA LYS A 107 -0.78 -10.45 -2.21
C LYS A 107 0.02 -10.95 -1.01
N SER A 108 1.10 -11.71 -1.25
CA SER A 108 1.83 -12.44 -0.21
C SER A 108 3.31 -12.10 -0.10
N ARG A 109 3.90 -11.41 -1.07
CA ARG A 109 5.32 -11.06 -1.04
C ARG A 109 5.64 -9.74 -1.75
N LEU A 110 6.85 -9.25 -1.47
CA LEU A 110 7.50 -8.16 -2.19
C LEU A 110 8.68 -8.78 -2.95
N ALA A 111 8.94 -8.36 -4.18
CA ALA A 111 10.07 -8.84 -4.97
C ALA A 111 10.71 -7.67 -5.71
N ALA A 112 12.03 -7.55 -5.68
CA ALA A 112 12.76 -6.49 -6.38
C ALA A 112 13.77 -7.06 -7.38
N ASN A 113 13.98 -6.34 -8.49
CA ASN A 113 14.99 -6.69 -9.50
C ASN A 113 16.36 -6.05 -9.24
N GLY A 114 16.48 -5.30 -8.14
CA GLY A 114 17.69 -4.59 -7.76
C GLY A 114 17.40 -3.62 -6.63
N ALA A 115 18.42 -2.86 -6.25
CA ALA A 115 18.35 -1.85 -5.20
C ALA A 115 19.08 -0.59 -5.62
N ASP A 116 18.54 0.56 -5.23
CA ASP A 116 19.23 1.84 -5.18
C ASP A 116 19.00 2.49 -3.81
N GLU A 117 19.67 3.62 -3.56
CA GLU A 117 19.56 4.32 -2.27
C GLU A 117 18.10 4.72 -1.96
N ASP A 118 17.38 5.26 -2.96
CA ASP A 118 16.02 5.75 -2.81
C ASP A 118 15.04 4.61 -2.47
N LEU A 119 15.09 3.49 -3.20
CA LEU A 119 14.22 2.33 -2.98
C LEU A 119 14.56 1.62 -1.65
N THR A 120 15.84 1.53 -1.29
CA THR A 120 16.27 0.95 -0.02
C THR A 120 15.77 1.78 1.16
N GLU A 121 15.94 3.11 1.10
CA GLU A 121 15.46 4.02 2.15
C GLU A 121 13.92 4.01 2.23
N TYR A 122 13.23 3.94 1.08
CA TYR A 122 11.77 3.79 1.03
C TYR A 122 11.29 2.59 1.88
N TYR A 123 11.93 1.43 1.72
CA TYR A 123 11.62 0.22 2.49
C TYR A 123 11.90 0.38 3.99
N GLY A 124 12.96 1.12 4.33
CA GLY A 124 13.33 1.45 5.71
C GLY A 124 12.27 2.23 6.50
N PHE A 125 11.40 3.02 5.83
CA PHE A 125 10.26 3.66 6.51
C PHE A 125 9.19 2.65 6.94
N GLY A 126 9.00 1.58 6.15
CA GLY A 126 8.09 0.48 6.46
C GLY A 126 8.62 -0.47 7.54
N GLY A 127 9.92 -0.40 7.86
CA GLY A 127 10.58 -1.30 8.81
C GLY A 127 10.81 -2.70 8.25
N VAL A 128 10.92 -2.82 6.92
CA VAL A 128 11.22 -4.07 6.22
C VAL A 128 12.43 -3.86 5.33
N ASP A 129 13.20 -4.93 5.13
CA ASP A 129 14.34 -4.91 4.21
C ASP A 129 13.85 -5.13 2.77
N LEU A 130 14.55 -4.50 1.82
CA LEU A 130 14.30 -4.70 0.39
C LEU A 130 14.83 -6.08 -0.02
N GLU A 131 13.94 -6.95 -0.46
CA GLU A 131 14.28 -8.30 -0.93
C GLU A 131 14.50 -8.31 -2.45
N ILE A 132 15.74 -8.53 -2.87
CA ILE A 132 16.08 -8.78 -4.29
C ILE A 132 15.89 -10.27 -4.56
N THR A 133 15.10 -10.63 -5.57
CA THR A 133 14.79 -12.03 -5.86
C THR A 133 15.24 -12.46 -7.25
N ASP A 134 15.79 -13.67 -7.36
CA ASP A 134 16.23 -14.26 -8.63
C ASP A 134 15.05 -14.58 -9.56
N ASP A 135 13.84 -14.76 -8.99
CA ASP A 135 12.62 -15.10 -9.72
C ASP A 135 11.77 -13.87 -10.10
N PHE A 136 12.30 -12.64 -9.95
CA PHE A 136 11.57 -11.38 -10.16
C PHE A 136 10.73 -11.37 -11.45
N ASP A 137 11.31 -11.77 -12.59
CA ASP A 137 10.61 -11.78 -13.87
C ASP A 137 9.41 -12.75 -13.87
N THR A 138 9.54 -13.88 -13.18
CA THR A 138 8.44 -14.84 -13.02
C THR A 138 7.33 -14.23 -12.16
N VAL A 139 7.69 -13.54 -11.07
CA VAL A 139 6.73 -12.84 -10.20
C VAL A 139 5.95 -11.79 -10.99
N ALA A 140 6.66 -10.89 -11.66
CA ALA A 140 6.07 -9.77 -12.40
C ALA A 140 5.17 -10.23 -13.55
N GLU A 141 5.45 -11.40 -14.13
CA GLU A 141 4.71 -11.95 -15.27
C GLU A 141 3.52 -12.82 -14.84
N GLN A 142 3.65 -13.61 -13.78
CA GLN A 142 2.68 -14.65 -13.43
C GLN A 142 1.77 -14.27 -12.26
N GLU A 143 2.23 -13.44 -11.33
CA GLU A 143 1.44 -13.03 -10.16
C GLU A 143 0.62 -11.76 -10.40
N GLU A 144 -0.37 -11.54 -9.54
CA GLU A 144 -1.10 -10.28 -9.48
C GLU A 144 -0.28 -9.23 -8.72
N ILE A 145 0.04 -8.13 -9.40
CA ILE A 145 0.82 -7.03 -8.82
C ILE A 145 -0.13 -5.90 -8.43
N TYR A 146 -0.17 -5.53 -7.16
CA TYR A 146 -1.08 -4.52 -6.63
C TYR A 146 -0.43 -3.13 -6.52
N GLN A 147 0.90 -3.09 -6.42
CA GLN A 147 1.69 -1.87 -6.38
C GLN A 147 3.08 -2.13 -6.95
N LEU A 148 3.63 -1.13 -7.62
CA LEU A 148 5.04 -1.09 -8.04
C LEU A 148 5.71 0.10 -7.36
N MET A 149 6.89 -0.10 -6.78
CA MET A 149 7.63 0.93 -6.06
C MET A 149 9.02 1.11 -6.68
N LEU A 150 9.46 2.36 -6.78
CA LEU A 150 10.77 2.72 -7.32
C LEU A 150 11.20 4.12 -6.87
N GLY A 151 12.52 4.35 -6.84
CA GLY A 151 13.08 5.70 -6.75
C GLY A 151 12.69 6.53 -7.97
N CYS A 152 12.01 7.65 -7.77
CA CYS A 152 11.46 8.45 -8.86
C CYS A 152 11.19 9.89 -8.40
N ARG A 153 11.59 10.88 -9.19
CA ARG A 153 11.27 12.30 -8.95
C ARG A 153 10.14 12.74 -9.87
N LYS A 154 9.47 13.85 -9.53
CA LYS A 154 8.41 14.45 -10.35
C LYS A 154 8.81 14.68 -11.81
N ALA A 155 10.08 14.97 -12.08
CA ALA A 155 10.61 15.14 -13.43
C ALA A 155 10.49 13.87 -14.30
N ASP A 156 10.49 12.69 -13.67
CA ASP A 156 10.47 11.39 -14.35
C ASP A 156 9.05 10.83 -14.49
N TYR A 157 8.02 11.46 -13.89
CA TYR A 157 6.66 10.92 -13.80
C TYR A 157 6.01 10.67 -15.16
N THR A 158 6.25 11.56 -16.13
CA THR A 158 5.75 11.39 -17.49
C THR A 158 6.42 10.20 -18.17
N ALA A 159 7.74 10.05 -18.01
CA ALA A 159 8.51 8.98 -18.63
C ALA A 159 8.17 7.62 -18.03
N ILE A 160 8.01 7.52 -16.71
CA ILE A 160 7.67 6.25 -16.06
C ILE A 160 6.27 5.77 -16.46
N LEU A 161 5.28 6.67 -16.61
CA LEU A 161 3.91 6.31 -16.99
C LEU A 161 3.68 6.19 -18.51
N GLU A 162 4.68 6.49 -19.34
CA GLU A 162 4.53 6.51 -20.79
C GLU A 162 4.05 5.15 -21.32
N GLY A 163 2.96 5.17 -22.11
CA GLY A 163 2.38 3.98 -22.71
C GLY A 163 1.50 3.13 -21.78
N THR A 164 1.44 3.44 -20.49
CA THR A 164 0.51 2.79 -19.57
C THR A 164 -0.94 3.24 -19.85
N ARG A 165 -1.91 2.36 -19.58
CA ARG A 165 -3.33 2.62 -19.85
C ARG A 165 -4.15 2.86 -18.60
N ALA A 166 -3.78 2.22 -17.49
CA ALA A 166 -4.57 2.24 -16.27
C ALA A 166 -3.71 2.26 -15.01
N ALA A 167 -2.57 2.96 -15.03
CA ALA A 167 -1.71 3.18 -13.87
C ALA A 167 -1.67 4.67 -13.46
N LYS A 168 -1.39 4.94 -12.20
CA LYS A 168 -1.10 6.30 -11.70
C LYS A 168 -0.08 6.27 -10.58
N ILE A 169 0.57 7.41 -10.38
CA ILE A 169 1.50 7.62 -9.27
C ILE A 169 0.73 8.08 -8.03
N ALA A 170 1.02 7.45 -6.90
CA ALA A 170 0.69 7.89 -5.55
C ALA A 170 2.01 8.17 -4.81
N ALA A 171 2.35 9.45 -4.64
CA ALA A 171 3.62 9.87 -4.06
C ALA A 171 3.38 10.62 -2.75
N TRP A 172 3.98 10.13 -1.67
CA TRP A 172 4.00 10.79 -0.36
C TRP A 172 5.41 11.29 0.01
N TRP A 173 6.45 10.74 -0.64
CA TRP A 173 7.84 11.15 -0.53
C TRP A 173 8.34 11.69 -1.88
N ASP A 174 9.26 12.65 -1.87
CA ASP A 174 9.88 13.14 -3.09
C ASP A 174 10.90 12.15 -3.66
N ARG A 175 11.43 11.28 -2.79
CA ARG A 175 12.27 10.08 -2.98
C ARG A 175 11.91 9.03 -4.01
N ALA A 176 10.66 8.63 -3.91
CA ALA A 176 10.18 7.37 -4.45
C ALA A 176 8.67 7.44 -4.57
N VAL A 177 8.11 6.57 -5.39
CA VAL A 177 6.68 6.58 -5.66
C VAL A 177 6.10 5.19 -5.57
N ASP A 178 4.82 5.15 -5.18
CA ASP A 178 3.96 4.02 -5.42
C ASP A 178 3.29 4.23 -6.79
N ILE A 179 3.25 3.18 -7.60
CA ILE A 179 2.44 3.13 -8.81
C ILE A 179 1.35 2.10 -8.58
N ILE A 180 0.11 2.55 -8.69
CA ILE A 180 -1.12 1.80 -8.40
C ILE A 180 -2.08 1.90 -9.60
N PRO A 181 -3.15 1.09 -9.66
CA PRO A 181 -4.18 1.26 -10.67
C PRO A 181 -4.78 2.68 -10.65
N SER A 182 -5.07 3.21 -11.83
CA SER A 182 -5.63 4.55 -12.03
C SER A 182 -6.97 4.75 -11.31
N ASN A 183 -7.78 3.70 -11.25
CA ASN A 183 -9.04 3.61 -10.51
C ASN A 183 -8.88 3.16 -9.05
N GLY A 184 -7.65 2.99 -8.55
CA GLY A 184 -7.34 2.68 -7.15
C GLY A 184 -7.23 3.93 -6.27
N GLY A 185 -6.88 3.77 -5.00
CA GLY A 185 -6.75 4.87 -4.05
C GLY A 185 -7.66 4.69 -2.84
N LYS A 186 -7.20 5.15 -1.66
CA LYS A 186 -7.89 4.96 -0.38
C LYS A 186 -9.35 5.43 -0.42
N GLY A 187 -9.62 6.61 -0.99
CA GLY A 187 -10.99 7.15 -1.11
C GLY A 187 -11.91 6.26 -1.94
N ILE A 188 -11.45 5.79 -3.11
CA ILE A 188 -12.23 4.90 -3.97
C ILE A 188 -12.51 3.56 -3.27
N ALA A 189 -11.51 3.03 -2.56
CA ALA A 189 -11.67 1.80 -1.79
C ALA A 189 -12.70 1.98 -0.67
N ILE A 190 -12.69 3.11 0.04
CA ILE A 190 -13.65 3.44 1.11
C ILE A 190 -15.08 3.67 0.57
N ASP A 191 -15.23 4.30 -0.60
CA ASP A 191 -16.56 4.59 -1.16
C ASP A 191 -17.21 3.36 -1.82
N GLY A 192 -16.40 2.47 -2.40
CA GLY A 192 -16.90 1.47 -3.36
C GLY A 192 -17.49 0.19 -2.78
N ARG A 193 -17.19 -0.19 -1.53
CA ARG A 193 -17.41 -1.58 -1.06
C ARG A 193 -17.85 -1.77 0.41
N TRP A 194 -17.91 -0.72 1.23
CA TRP A 194 -18.08 -0.88 2.69
C TRP A 194 -19.53 -0.88 3.19
N ASN A 195 -20.50 -0.69 2.30
CA ASN A 195 -21.92 -0.85 2.66
C ASN A 195 -22.24 -2.28 3.14
N LEU A 196 -21.51 -3.29 2.66
CA LEU A 196 -21.60 -4.68 3.15
C LEU A 196 -21.11 -4.83 4.60
N PHE A 197 -20.20 -3.96 5.04
CA PHE A 197 -19.67 -3.89 6.41
C PHE A 197 -20.49 -2.98 7.33
N LEU A 198 -21.56 -2.35 6.85
CA LEU A 198 -22.44 -1.48 7.66
C LEU A 198 -23.78 -2.13 8.00
N LEU A 199 -24.09 -3.28 7.39
CA LEU A 199 -25.20 -4.16 7.74
C LEU A 199 -24.84 -5.02 8.98
#